data_AF-A0A2E4F7H8-F1
#
_entry.id   AF-A0A2E4F7H8-F1
#
_cell.length_a   1.000
_cell.length_b   1.000
_cell.length_c   1.000
_cell.angle_alpha   90.00
_cell.angle_beta   90.00
_cell.angle_gamma   90.00
#
_symmetry.space_group_name_H-M   'P 1'
#
loop_
_entity.id
_entity.type
_entity.pdbx_description
1 polymer ?
#
loop_
_entity_poly.entity_id
_entity_poly.type
_entity_poly.pdbx_seq_one_letter_code
_entity_poly.pdbx_strand_id
1 'polypeptide(L)'
;MTDSEEDSTQTLEARDTLLGRFQNLTFKIEAALDHDDVAEVAFLLSRREEILNDLQLATARHPLSEGVVKELQDRDAVLRSRLETAQEDLTAEAGSARAMGKVARSYVKNS
;
A
#
# COMPACT_ATOMS: atom_id res chain seq x y z
N MET A 1 -20.03 -3.67 -37.88
CA MET A 1 -19.37 -4.56 -36.89
C MET A 1 -18.04 -3.92 -36.50
N THR A 2 -18.07 -2.75 -35.87
CA THR A 2 -16.87 -1.98 -35.49
C THR A 2 -17.00 -1.40 -34.09
N ASP A 3 -18.23 -1.06 -33.66
CA ASP A 3 -18.49 -0.52 -32.31
C ASP A 3 -18.09 -1.47 -31.16
N SER A 4 -18.20 -2.79 -31.32
CA SER A 4 -17.85 -3.74 -30.24
C SER A 4 -16.35 -3.99 -30.07
N GLU A 5 -15.54 -3.78 -31.11
CA GLU A 5 -14.09 -3.97 -31.04
C GLU A 5 -13.40 -2.72 -30.48
N GLU A 6 -13.90 -1.52 -30.81
CA GLU A 6 -13.44 -0.26 -30.19
C GLU A 6 -13.79 -0.18 -28.70
N ASP A 7 -15.01 -0.57 -28.29
CA ASP A 7 -15.40 -0.58 -26.87
C ASP A 7 -14.54 -1.57 -26.05
N SER A 8 -14.22 -2.74 -26.62
CA SER A 8 -13.39 -3.75 -25.95
C SER A 8 -11.91 -3.37 -25.83
N THR A 9 -11.38 -2.58 -26.77
CA THR A 9 -9.96 -2.14 -26.73
C THR A 9 -9.78 -1.01 -25.73
N GLN A 10 -10.71 -0.05 -25.67
CA GLN A 10 -10.69 1.04 -24.71
C GLN A 10 -10.79 0.54 -23.25
N THR A 11 -11.59 -0.49 -22.99
CA THR A 11 -11.71 -1.06 -21.64
C THR A 11 -10.46 -1.83 -21.21
N LEU A 12 -9.76 -2.49 -22.13
CA LEU A 12 -8.47 -3.15 -21.86
C LEU A 12 -7.37 -2.13 -21.54
N GLU A 13 -7.28 -1.04 -22.31
CA GLU A 13 -6.32 0.04 -22.04
C GLU A 13 -6.58 0.73 -20.70
N ALA A 14 -7.84 0.94 -20.33
CA ALA A 14 -8.21 1.49 -19.04
C ALA A 14 -7.77 0.57 -17.88
N ARG A 15 -8.02 -0.75 -18.01
CA ARG A 15 -7.57 -1.76 -17.03
C ARG A 15 -6.06 -1.76 -16.88
N ASP A 16 -5.33 -1.77 -17.99
CA ASP A 16 -3.86 -1.84 -17.97
C ASP A 16 -3.25 -0.55 -17.41
N THR A 17 -3.89 0.59 -17.66
CA THR A 17 -3.55 1.88 -17.03
C THR A 17 -3.75 1.83 -15.51
N LEU A 18 -4.88 1.30 -15.05
CA LEU A 18 -5.16 1.13 -13.61
C LEU A 18 -4.15 0.18 -12.96
N LEU A 19 -3.81 -0.92 -13.62
CA LEU A 19 -2.79 -1.87 -13.17
C LEU A 19 -1.42 -1.19 -13.01
N GLY A 20 -0.98 -0.44 -14.02
CA GLY A 20 0.28 0.31 -13.95
C GLY A 20 0.30 1.34 -12.83
N ARG A 21 -0.83 2.05 -12.59
CA ARG A 21 -0.97 2.98 -11.45
C ARG A 21 -0.91 2.25 -10.11
N PHE A 22 -1.57 1.11 -9.98
CA PHE A 22 -1.56 0.29 -8.77
C PHE A 22 -0.14 -0.19 -8.43
N GLN A 23 0.60 -0.67 -9.42
CA GLN A 23 2.00 -1.06 -9.26
C GLN A 23 2.88 0.15 -8.90
N ASN A 24 2.69 1.29 -9.55
CA ASN A 24 3.44 2.52 -9.22
C ASN A 24 3.20 2.99 -7.78
N LEU A 25 1.95 2.95 -7.30
CA LEU A 25 1.63 3.28 -5.91
C LEU A 25 2.31 2.32 -4.95
N THR A 26 2.34 1.03 -5.28
CA THR A 26 3.04 0.01 -4.49
C THR A 26 4.53 0.36 -4.33
N PHE A 27 5.22 0.71 -5.43
CA PHE A 27 6.62 1.15 -5.37
C PHE A 27 6.82 2.44 -4.54
N LYS A 28 5.88 3.39 -4.62
CA LYS A 28 5.95 4.62 -3.82
C LYS A 28 5.78 4.35 -2.33
N ILE A 29 4.88 3.44 -1.96
CA ILE A 29 4.70 3.04 -0.55
C ILE A 29 5.97 2.37 -0.04
N GLU A 30 6.55 1.46 -0.83
CA GLU A 30 7.83 0.83 -0.51
C GLU A 30 8.93 1.88 -0.27
N ALA A 31 9.06 2.88 -1.13
CA ALA A 31 10.03 3.96 -0.95
C ALA A 31 9.74 4.85 0.26
N ALA A 32 8.47 5.15 0.54
CA ALA A 32 8.08 5.93 1.71
C ALA A 32 8.37 5.17 3.03
N LEU A 33 8.20 3.85 3.02
CA LEU A 33 8.61 2.97 4.13
C LEU A 33 10.13 3.01 4.34
N ASP A 34 10.93 3.01 3.28
CA ASP A 34 12.40 3.10 3.38
C ASP A 34 12.88 4.46 3.93
N HIS A 35 12.01 5.46 3.96
CA HIS A 35 12.28 6.80 4.49
C HIS A 35 11.56 7.10 5.82
N ASP A 36 10.90 6.11 6.42
CA ASP A 36 10.09 6.25 7.64
C ASP A 36 9.01 7.36 7.54
N ASP A 37 8.56 7.71 6.32
CA ASP A 37 7.53 8.72 6.10
C ASP A 37 6.12 8.13 6.28
N VAL A 38 5.74 7.96 7.55
CA VAL A 38 4.46 7.35 7.94
C VAL A 38 3.25 8.09 7.36
N ALA A 39 3.34 9.42 7.22
CA ALA A 39 2.25 10.23 6.69
C ALA A 39 2.05 9.97 5.20
N GLU A 40 3.14 9.94 4.43
CA GLU A 40 3.10 9.61 3.01
C GLU A 40 2.67 8.16 2.78
N VAL A 41 3.15 7.21 3.59
CA VAL A 41 2.69 5.80 3.56
C VAL A 41 1.17 5.71 3.71
N ALA A 42 0.60 6.39 4.71
CA ALA A 42 -0.84 6.39 4.95
C ALA A 42 -1.62 6.98 3.77
N PHE A 43 -1.17 8.13 3.24
CA PHE A 43 -1.79 8.77 2.08
C PHE A 43 -1.78 7.87 0.84
N LEU A 44 -0.62 7.28 0.54
CA LEU A 44 -0.46 6.40 -0.62
C LEU A 44 -1.26 5.10 -0.49
N LEU A 45 -1.39 4.55 0.71
CA LEU A 45 -2.23 3.37 0.97
C LEU A 45 -3.71 3.64 0.68
N SER A 46 -4.24 4.79 1.14
CA SER A 46 -5.62 5.18 0.81
C SER A 46 -5.80 5.32 -0.71
N ARG A 47 -4.84 5.94 -1.39
CA ARG A 47 -4.90 6.09 -2.85
C ARG A 47 -4.82 4.74 -3.57
N ARG A 48 -4.06 3.80 -3.04
CA ARG A 48 -3.95 2.44 -3.58
C ARG A 48 -5.26 1.67 -3.45
N GLU A 49 -5.98 1.85 -2.35
CA GLU A 49 -7.30 1.24 -2.13
C GLU A 49 -8.35 1.75 -3.13
N GLU A 50 -8.36 3.06 -3.41
CA GLU A 50 -9.22 3.63 -4.46
C GLU A 50 -8.96 2.98 -5.83
N ILE A 51 -7.70 2.88 -6.24
CA ILE A 51 -7.32 2.26 -7.51
C ILE A 51 -7.64 0.76 -7.53
N LEU A 52 -7.52 0.06 -6.39
CA LEU A 52 -7.88 -1.35 -6.30
C LEU A 52 -9.37 -1.56 -6.58
N ASN A 53 -10.24 -0.70 -6.06
CA ASN A 53 -11.67 -0.78 -6.31
C ASN A 53 -11.99 -0.59 -7.81
N ASP A 54 -11.37 0.40 -8.44
CA ASP A 54 -11.51 0.63 -9.89
C ASP A 54 -11.00 -0.57 -10.71
N LEU A 55 -9.86 -1.13 -10.31
CA LEU A 55 -9.27 -2.30 -10.96
C LEU A 55 -10.14 -3.55 -10.79
N GLN A 56 -10.76 -3.77 -9.64
CA GLN A 56 -11.71 -4.87 -9.42
C GLN A 56 -12.92 -4.76 -10.36
N LEU A 57 -13.45 -3.55 -10.57
CA LEU A 57 -14.54 -3.33 -11.51
C LEU A 57 -14.12 -3.60 -12.96
N ALA A 58 -12.92 -3.15 -13.35
CA ALA A 58 -12.38 -3.37 -14.69
C ALA A 58 -12.09 -4.86 -14.96
N THR A 59 -11.55 -5.56 -13.97
CA THR A 59 -11.20 -6.99 -14.07
C THR A 59 -12.41 -7.92 -14.01
N ALA A 60 -13.54 -7.50 -13.43
CA ALA A 60 -14.79 -8.26 -13.50
C ALA A 60 -15.31 -8.44 -14.93
N ARG A 61 -15.05 -7.46 -15.82
CA ARG A 61 -15.41 -7.53 -17.25
C ARG A 61 -14.28 -8.11 -18.10
N HIS A 62 -13.04 -7.79 -17.74
CA HIS A 62 -11.84 -8.21 -18.47
C HIS A 62 -10.80 -8.82 -17.50
N PRO A 63 -10.95 -10.11 -17.16
CA PRO A 63 -10.08 -10.76 -16.19
C PRO A 63 -8.60 -10.63 -16.53
N LEU A 64 -7.77 -10.47 -15.49
CA LEU A 64 -6.32 -10.56 -15.63
C LEU A 64 -5.91 -12.01 -15.87
N SER A 65 -4.74 -12.19 -16.50
CA SER A 65 -4.14 -13.52 -16.57
C SER A 65 -3.73 -13.99 -15.18
N GLU A 66 -3.74 -15.31 -14.98
CA GLU A 66 -3.35 -15.93 -13.69
C GLU A 66 -1.93 -15.53 -13.26
N GLY A 67 -1.01 -15.39 -14.22
CA GLY A 67 0.35 -14.93 -13.96
C GLY A 67 0.41 -13.51 -13.37
N VAL A 68 -0.37 -12.58 -13.92
CA VAL A 68 -0.44 -11.20 -13.40
C VAL A 68 -1.09 -11.18 -12.02
N VAL A 69 -2.17 -11.94 -11.82
CA VAL A 69 -2.83 -12.04 -10.50
C VAL A 69 -1.84 -12.55 -9.44
N LYS A 70 -1.07 -13.59 -9.78
CA LYS A 70 -0.06 -14.14 -8.88
C LYS A 70 1.04 -13.13 -8.55
N GLU A 71 1.57 -12.41 -9.56
CA GLU A 71 2.59 -11.38 -9.34
C GLU A 71 2.09 -10.28 -8.39
N LEU A 72 0.84 -9.84 -8.56
CA LEU A 72 0.23 -8.85 -7.66
C LEU A 72 0.08 -9.39 -6.23
N GLN A 73 -0.36 -10.64 -6.07
CA GLN A 73 -0.50 -11.27 -4.75
C GLN A 73 0.84 -11.42 -4.04
N ASP A 74 1.88 -11.87 -4.76
CA ASP A 74 3.24 -12.01 -4.22
C ASP A 74 3.77 -10.65 -3.76
N ARG A 75 3.54 -9.59 -4.57
CA ARG A 75 3.93 -8.23 -4.23
C ARG A 75 3.15 -7.67 -3.03
N ASP A 76 1.84 -7.90 -2.95
CA ASP A 76 1.01 -7.49 -1.81
C ASP A 76 1.44 -8.18 -0.51
N ALA A 77 1.82 -9.45 -0.58
CA ALA A 77 2.32 -10.19 0.57
C ALA A 77 3.62 -9.57 1.12
N VAL A 78 4.56 -9.22 0.23
CA VAL A 78 5.80 -8.52 0.61
C VAL A 78 5.50 -7.15 1.22
N LEU A 79 4.63 -6.36 0.60
CA LEU A 79 4.26 -5.05 1.12
C LEU A 79 3.62 -5.15 2.51
N ARG A 80 2.71 -6.12 2.72
CA ARG A 80 2.08 -6.35 4.03
C ARG A 80 3.11 -6.68 5.10
N SER A 81 4.04 -7.59 4.81
CA SER A 81 5.10 -7.95 5.76
C SER A 81 5.94 -6.72 6.15
N ARG A 82 6.26 -5.83 5.19
CA ARG A 82 7.00 -4.59 5.48
C ARG A 82 6.20 -3.61 6.34
N LEU A 83 4.90 -3.45 6.06
CA LEU A 83 4.02 -2.60 6.86
C LEU A 83 3.87 -3.11 8.30
N GLU A 84 3.78 -4.43 8.48
CA GLU A 84 3.74 -5.06 9.80
C GLU A 84 5.03 -4.79 10.59
N THR A 85 6.20 -4.96 9.97
CA THR A 85 7.49 -4.62 10.60
C THR A 85 7.57 -3.14 10.98
N ALA A 86 7.20 -2.23 10.08
CA ALA A 86 7.21 -0.79 10.38
C ALA A 86 6.25 -0.44 11.53
N GLN A 87 5.09 -1.11 11.61
CA GLN A 87 4.16 -0.94 12.71
C GLN A 87 4.74 -1.44 14.04
N GLU A 88 5.40 -2.60 14.04
CA GLU A 88 6.07 -3.14 15.23
C GLU A 88 7.16 -2.19 15.75
N ASP A 89 7.99 -1.64 14.86
CA ASP A 89 9.05 -0.69 15.21
C ASP A 89 8.49 0.59 15.85
N LEU A 90 7.43 1.17 15.27
CA LEU A 90 6.75 2.33 15.84
C LEU A 90 6.16 2.04 17.24
N THR A 91 5.62 0.83 17.45
CA THR A 91 5.10 0.45 18.77
C THR A 91 6.20 0.27 19.81
N ALA A 92 7.35 -0.27 19.41
CA ALA A 92 8.52 -0.43 20.27
C ALA A 92 9.12 0.92 20.68
N GLU A 93 9.22 1.86 19.73
CA GLU A 93 9.69 3.23 20.00
C GLU A 93 8.74 3.96 20.96
N ALA A 94 7.44 3.89 20.71
CA ALA A 94 6.43 4.50 21.60
C ALA A 94 6.47 3.90 23.02
N GLY A 95 6.68 2.58 23.15
CA GLY A 95 6.87 1.91 24.43
C GLY A 95 8.10 2.41 25.18
N SER A 96 9.22 2.54 24.46
CA SER A 96 10.50 3.04 25.00
C SER A 96 10.40 4.49 25.47
N ALA A 97 9.78 5.36 24.66
CA ALA A 97 9.55 6.76 25.02
C ALA A 97 8.69 6.91 26.30
N ARG A 98 7.64 6.08 26.44
CA ARG A 98 6.80 6.04 27.65
C ARG A 98 7.60 5.60 28.88
N ALA A 99 8.46 4.59 28.74
CA ALA A 99 9.32 4.11 29.82
C ALA A 99 10.30 5.21 30.29
N MET A 100 10.97 5.88 29.34
CA MET A 100 11.86 7.00 29.63
C MET A 100 11.13 8.15 30.33
N GLY A 101 9.92 8.49 29.88
CA GLY A 101 9.10 9.51 30.55
C GLY A 101 8.72 9.13 31.98
N LYS A 102 8.45 7.84 32.26
CA LYS A 102 8.18 7.35 33.63
C LYS A 102 9.42 7.46 34.52
N VAL A 103 10.59 7.08 33.99
CA VAL A 103 11.87 7.18 34.70
C VAL A 103 12.19 8.64 35.02
N ALA A 104 12.11 9.54 34.04
CA ALA A 104 12.36 10.97 34.23
C ALA A 104 11.45 11.58 35.33
N ARG A 105 10.15 11.25 35.32
CA ARG A 105 9.21 11.69 36.37
C ARG A 105 9.55 11.12 37.75
N SER A 106 10.05 9.88 37.83
CA SER A 106 10.47 9.27 39.09
C SER A 106 11.72 9.93 39.67
N TYR A 107 12.65 10.34 38.83
CA TYR A 107 13.84 11.08 39.28
C TYR A 107 13.47 12.45 39.85
N VAL A 108 12.64 13.23 39.14
CA VAL A 108 12.20 14.56 39.61
C VAL A 108 11.42 14.51 40.93
N LYS A 109 10.70 13.43 41.21
CA LYS A 109 9.90 13.29 42.44
C LYS A 109 10.75 12.89 43.67
N ASN A 110 11.93 12.30 43.47
CA ASN A 110 12.79 11.78 44.53
C ASN A 110 14.08 12.60 44.74
N SER A 111 14.26 13.68 43.98
CA SER A 111 15.30 14.71 44.15
C SER A 111 14.74 15.93 44.86
#